data_AF-A0A368SXG2-F1
#
_entry.id   AF-A0A368SXG2-F1
#
_cell.length_a   1.000
_cell.length_b   1.000
_cell.length_c   1.000
_cell.angle_alpha   90.00
_cell.angle_beta   90.00
_cell.angle_gamma   90.00
#
_symmetry.space_group_name_H-M   'P 1'
#
loop_
_entity.id
_entity.type
_entity.pdbx_description
1 polymer ?
#
loop_
_entity_poly.entity_id
_entity_poly.type
_entity_poly.pdbx_seq_one_letter_code
_entity_poly.pdbx_strand_id
1 'polypeptide(L)' 'PAADVRVDAAGRCVIPGFVDSHTHIVFAGDRGELRAARMSGAPYQAGGIRSTVAATRAASDADLLSTA' A
#
# COMPACT_ATOMS: atom_id res chain seq x y z
N PRO A 1 -10.19 -32.16 25.14
CA PRO A 1 -11.24 -31.28 25.72
C PRO A 1 -12.46 -31.20 24.80
N ALA A 2 -13.67 -31.11 25.38
CA ALA A 2 -14.84 -30.70 24.59
C ALA A 2 -14.69 -29.20 24.22
N ALA A 3 -15.16 -28.81 23.05
CA ALA A 3 -15.16 -27.43 22.58
C ALA A 3 -16.60 -26.98 22.35
N ASP A 4 -16.92 -25.73 22.68
CA ASP A 4 -18.26 -25.15 22.51
C ASP A 4 -18.65 -25.00 21.03
N VAL A 5 -17.65 -24.86 20.14
CA VAL A 5 -17.86 -24.69 18.70
C VAL A 5 -16.85 -25.54 17.91
N ARG A 6 -17.33 -26.12 16.81
CA ARG A 6 -16.51 -26.83 15.82
C ARG A 6 -16.73 -26.22 14.44
N VAL A 7 -15.64 -26.04 13.69
CA VAL A 7 -15.65 -25.54 12.32
C VAL A 7 -14.89 -26.54 11.44
N ASP A 8 -15.52 -27.03 10.38
CA ASP A 8 -14.90 -27.93 9.41
C ASP A 8 -14.13 -27.13 8.34
N ALA A 9 -12.82 -27.35 8.23
CA ALA A 9 -11.97 -26.74 7.21
C ALA A 9 -12.10 -27.43 5.83
N ALA A 10 -12.83 -28.55 5.73
CA ALA A 10 -13.07 -29.31 4.51
C ALA A 10 -11.76 -29.60 3.74
N GLY A 11 -10.77 -30.13 4.46
CA GLY A 11 -9.45 -30.51 3.91
C GLY A 11 -8.50 -29.35 3.65
N ARG A 12 -8.84 -28.11 4.03
CA ARG A 12 -7.99 -26.92 3.85
C ARG A 12 -6.99 -26.75 4.98
N CYS A 13 -5.94 -25.97 4.70
CA CYS A 13 -4.99 -25.54 5.71
C CYS A 13 -5.56 -24.40 6.55
N VAL A 14 -5.39 -24.49 7.86
CA VAL A 14 -5.63 -23.38 8.79
C VAL A 14 -4.27 -22.79 9.13
N ILE A 15 -4.07 -21.52 8.78
CA ILE A 15 -2.85 -20.76 9.08
C ILE A 15 -3.21 -19.53 9.92
N PRO A 16 -2.25 -18.97 10.68
CA PRO A 16 -2.42 -17.66 11.29
C PRO A 16 -2.76 -16.60 10.23
N GLY A 17 -3.46 -15.54 10.65
CA GLY A 17 -3.70 -14.39 9.79
C GLY A 17 -2.38 -13.79 9.28
N PHE A 18 -2.37 -13.30 8.05
CA PHE A 18 -1.21 -12.63 7.49
C PHE A 18 -0.93 -11.31 8.20
N VAL A 19 0.36 -10.97 8.29
CA VAL A 19 0.85 -9.69 8.80
C VAL A 19 1.63 -9.03 7.68
N ASP A 20 1.18 -7.84 7.27
CA ASP A 20 1.98 -6.96 6.43
C ASP A 20 2.92 -6.17 7.34
N SER A 21 4.23 -6.48 7.28
CA SER A 21 5.22 -5.90 8.16
C SER A 21 5.57 -4.46 7.80
N HIS A 22 5.31 -4.03 6.57
CA HIS A 22 5.68 -2.70 6.11
C HIS A 22 4.87 -2.28 4.88
N THR A 23 3.91 -1.38 5.11
CA THR A 23 3.08 -0.80 4.05
C THR A 23 2.95 0.71 4.19
N HIS A 24 2.68 1.36 3.07
CA HIS A 24 2.42 2.80 2.97
C HIS A 24 1.03 3.02 2.40
N ILE A 25 0.00 2.57 3.13
CA ILE A 25 -1.38 2.55 2.64
C ILE A 25 -1.98 3.95 2.51
N VAL A 26 -1.61 4.87 3.40
CA VAL A 26 -2.01 6.29 3.37
C VAL A 26 -0.87 7.11 2.79
N PHE A 27 -1.12 7.81 1.69
CA PHE A 27 -0.14 8.66 1.01
C PHE A 27 -0.84 9.71 0.15
N ALA A 28 -0.15 10.81 -0.16
CA ALA A 28 -0.62 11.79 -1.14
C ALA A 28 0.38 12.00 -2.28
N GLY A 29 -0.14 12.43 -3.43
CA GLY A 29 0.59 12.52 -4.69
C GLY A 29 0.81 11.16 -5.36
N ASP A 30 1.18 11.18 -6.63
CA ASP A 30 1.43 9.98 -7.42
C ASP A 30 2.76 10.05 -8.19
N ARG A 31 3.11 8.97 -8.88
CA ARG A 31 4.34 8.85 -9.69
C ARG A 31 4.03 8.42 -11.13
N GLY A 32 2.82 8.70 -11.61
CA GLY A 32 2.34 8.37 -12.95
C GLY A 32 3.17 9.04 -14.04
N GLU A 33 3.59 10.28 -13.84
CA GLU A 33 4.47 10.98 -14.79
C GLU A 33 5.84 10.30 -14.93
N LEU A 34 6.45 9.84 -13.82
CA LEU A 34 7.68 9.04 -13.88
C LEU A 34 7.46 7.74 -14.65
N ARG A 35 6.30 7.10 -14.47
CA ARG A 35 5.95 5.89 -15.23
C ARG A 35 5.84 6.20 -16.72
N ALA A 36 5.15 7.28 -17.08
CA ALA A 36 4.98 7.70 -18.47
C ALA A 36 6.33 8.04 -19.13
N ALA A 37 7.20 8.81 -18.45
CA ALA A 37 8.54 9.16 -18.93
C ALA A 37 9.41 7.91 -19.14
N ARG A 38 9.33 6.93 -18.23
CA ARG A 38 10.04 5.66 -18.41
C ARG A 38 9.54 4.89 -19.62
N MET A 39 8.22 4.87 -19.84
CA MET A 39 7.61 4.18 -20.98
C MET A 39 7.92 4.85 -22.33
N SER A 40 8.15 6.16 -22.35
CA SER A 40 8.55 6.90 -23.56
C SER A 40 10.05 6.83 -23.87
N GLY A 41 10.84 6.10 -23.06
CA GLY A 41 12.28 5.99 -23.23
C GLY A 41 13.06 7.23 -22.79
N ALA A 42 12.45 8.14 -22.03
CA ALA A 42 13.15 9.28 -21.49
C ALA A 42 14.26 8.84 -20.51
N PRO A 43 15.40 9.55 -20.46
CA PRO A 43 16.44 9.29 -19.48
C PRO A 43 15.88 9.34 -18.05
N TYR A 44 16.30 8.39 -17.20
CA TYR A 44 15.81 8.29 -15.84
C TYR A 44 16.12 9.55 -15.02
N GLN A 45 15.09 10.09 -14.35
CA GLN A 45 15.21 11.20 -13.42
C GLN A 45 14.89 10.71 -12.00
N ALA A 46 15.85 10.86 -11.09
CA ALA A 46 15.68 10.51 -9.69
C ALA A 46 14.81 11.56 -8.96
N GLY A 47 14.12 11.16 -7.89
CA GLY A 47 13.42 12.10 -7.00
C GLY A 47 11.94 11.83 -6.77
N GLY A 48 11.32 10.92 -7.54
CA GLY A 48 9.88 10.63 -7.40
C GLY A 48 9.45 10.26 -5.97
N ILE A 49 10.28 9.54 -5.21
CA ILE A 49 10.00 9.23 -3.78
C ILE A 49 10.00 10.51 -2.93
N ARG A 50 10.98 11.39 -3.11
CA ARG A 50 11.05 12.65 -2.36
C ARG A 50 9.86 13.55 -2.67
N SER A 51 9.39 13.55 -3.92
CA SER A 51 8.19 14.27 -4.34
C SER A 51 6.94 13.79 -3.60
N THR A 52 6.64 12.49 -3.61
CA THR A 52 5.45 11.97 -2.94
C THR A 52 5.55 12.03 -1.41
N VAL A 53 6.76 11.92 -0.84
CA VAL A 53 6.98 12.18 0.60
C VAL A 53 6.66 13.64 0.94
N ALA A 54 7.06 14.60 0.11
CA ALA A 54 6.73 16.01 0.31
C ALA A 54 5.22 16.26 0.18
N ALA A 55 4.57 15.68 -0.83
CA ALA A 55 3.12 15.78 -1.01
C ALA A 55 2.35 15.18 0.16
N THR A 56 2.73 13.99 0.64
CA THR A 56 2.13 13.34 1.81
C THR A 56 2.27 14.20 3.07
N ARG A 57 3.42 14.85 3.28
CA ARG A 57 3.64 15.75 4.42
C ARG A 57 2.84 17.05 4.36
N ALA A 58 2.50 17.51 3.15
CA ALA A 58 1.76 18.75 2.94
C ALA A 58 0.23 18.55 2.95
N ALA A 59 -0.23 17.30 2.80
CA ALA A 59 -1.64 16.96 2.80
C ALA A 59 -2.29 17.16 4.18
N SER A 60 -3.55 17.59 4.19
CA SER A 60 -4.35 17.62 5.41
C SER A 60 -4.83 16.21 5.81
N ASP A 61 -5.28 16.05 7.05
CA ASP A 61 -5.89 14.80 7.49
C ASP A 61 -7.08 14.40 6.62
N ALA A 62 -7.89 15.37 6.16
CA ALA A 62 -9.01 15.12 5.26
C ALA A 62 -8.55 14.61 3.89
N ASP A 63 -7.48 15.18 3.35
CA ASP A 63 -6.88 14.71 2.09
C ASP A 63 -6.35 13.29 2.25
N LEU A 64 -5.63 13.01 3.34
CA LEU A 64 -5.08 11.68 3.61
C LEU A 64 -6.18 10.64 3.83
N LEU A 65 -7.26 10.99 4.53
CA LEU A 65 -8.41 10.10 4.74
C LEU A 65 -9.09 9.72 3.42
N SER A 66 -9.08 10.62 2.43
CA SER A 66 -9.65 10.36 1.10
C SER A 66 -8.83 9.36 0.27
N THR A 67 -7.59 9.08 0.69
CA THR A 67 -6.68 8.12 0.03
C THR A 67 -6.62 6.75 0.71
N ALA A 68 -7.26 6.62 1.87
CA ALA A 68 -7.23 5.42 2.71
C ALA A 68 -8.20 4.33 2.22
#